data_AF-H0ETX5-F1
#
_entry.id   AF-H0ETX5-F1
#
_cell.length_a   1.000
_cell.length_b   1.000
_cell.length_c   1.000
_cell.angle_alpha   90.00
_cell.angle_beta   90.00
_cell.angle_gamma   90.00
#
_symmetry.space_group_name_H-M   'P 1'
#
loop_
_entity.id
_entity.type
_entity.pdbx_description
1 polymer ?
#
loop_
_entity_poly.entity_id
_entity_poly.type
_entity_poly.pdbx_seq_one_letter_code
_entity_poly.pdbx_strand_id
1 'polypeptide(L)'
;MVLLLKIAVYLAVKVSVPRNQLNVYSTAPAPPAAPQHVLTAGPYTRIGCYTEGNGTRALSGAQDINYASQTVEKCATFCAAGSYAVMGVEYGGECYCGSAASFAASGSTLAPDTDCNMLCAGSPAEFCGAGNRLDTYQITA
;
A
#
# COMPACT_ATOMS: atom_id res chain seq x y z
N MET A 1 -16.71 39.34 28.72
CA MET A 1 -17.83 39.76 27.84
C MET A 1 -17.16 40.48 26.67
N VAL A 2 -16.81 39.83 25.56
CA VAL A 2 -17.61 39.18 24.49
C VAL A 2 -16.64 38.20 23.76
N LEU A 3 -16.93 36.88 23.65
CA LEU A 3 -17.56 36.17 22.51
C LEU A 3 -16.68 36.25 21.22
N LEU A 4 -16.25 35.22 20.48
CA LEU A 4 -16.80 33.90 20.13
C LEU A 4 -15.69 32.96 19.59
N LEU A 5 -15.78 31.68 19.93
CA LEU A 5 -15.16 30.55 19.21
C LEU A 5 -15.77 30.44 17.79
N LYS A 6 -14.92 30.29 16.77
CA LYS A 6 -15.33 29.92 15.41
C LYS A 6 -15.55 28.41 15.33
N ILE A 7 -16.81 27.99 15.41
CA ILE A 7 -17.26 26.63 15.11
C ILE A 7 -17.24 26.46 13.59
N ALA A 8 -16.41 25.54 13.09
CA ALA A 8 -16.40 25.15 11.70
C ALA A 8 -17.67 24.37 11.37
N VAL A 9 -18.38 24.87 10.37
CA VAL A 9 -19.66 24.40 9.87
C VAL A 9 -19.46 23.07 9.15
N TYR A 10 -19.92 21.97 9.74
CA TYR A 10 -20.20 20.75 8.98
C TYR A 10 -21.44 21.01 8.13
N LEU A 11 -21.26 21.11 6.81
CA LEU A 11 -22.37 21.21 5.87
C LEU A 11 -23.15 19.88 5.90
N ALA A 12 -24.25 19.85 6.63
CA ALA A 12 -25.22 18.77 6.57
C ALA A 12 -25.91 18.83 5.19
N VAL A 13 -25.55 17.92 4.29
CA VAL A 13 -26.29 17.68 3.05
C VAL A 13 -27.69 17.20 3.43
N LYS A 14 -28.69 18.08 3.35
CA LYS A 14 -30.09 17.71 3.52
C LYS A 14 -30.56 17.03 2.23
N VAL A 15 -30.41 15.71 2.15
CA VAL A 15 -31.06 14.91 1.11
C VAL A 15 -32.55 14.82 1.46
N SER A 16 -33.39 15.59 0.78
CA SER A 16 -34.85 15.49 0.87
C SER A 16 -35.35 14.30 0.04
N VAL A 17 -35.62 13.16 0.69
CA VAL A 17 -36.22 11.97 0.05
C VAL A 17 -37.75 12.01 0.23
N PRO A 18 -38.57 11.90 -0.84
CA PRO A 18 -40.03 11.84 -0.71
C PRO A 18 -40.49 10.55 0.00
N ARG A 19 -41.48 10.67 0.89
CA ARG A 19 -42.09 9.53 1.61
C ARG A 19 -42.86 8.61 0.65
N ASN A 20 -42.19 7.62 0.07
CA ASN A 20 -42.80 6.31 -0.23
C ASN A 20 -41.77 5.21 -0.58
N GLN A 21 -40.62 5.16 0.08
CA GLN A 21 -39.65 4.08 -0.07
C GLN A 21 -39.42 3.46 1.30
N LEU A 22 -39.60 2.14 1.41
CA LEU A 22 -39.20 1.36 2.57
C LEU A 22 -37.75 1.72 2.90
N ASN A 23 -37.54 2.42 4.01
CA ASN A 23 -36.20 2.74 4.53
C ASN A 23 -35.56 1.45 5.02
N VAL A 24 -34.86 0.75 4.14
CA VAL A 24 -33.88 -0.26 4.53
C VAL A 24 -32.63 0.49 4.99
N TYR A 25 -32.70 1.13 6.16
CA TYR A 25 -31.47 1.45 6.88
C TYR A 25 -30.91 0.13 7.37
N SER A 26 -30.03 -0.45 6.56
CA SER A 26 -29.25 -1.61 6.95
C SER A 26 -28.37 -1.20 8.13
N THR A 27 -28.73 -1.66 9.32
CA THR A 27 -27.94 -1.54 10.55
C THR A 27 -26.85 -2.62 10.63
N ALA A 28 -26.68 -3.41 9.56
CA ALA A 28 -25.63 -4.39 9.49
C ALA A 28 -24.26 -3.67 9.42
N PRO A 29 -23.28 -4.08 10.25
CA PRO A 29 -21.90 -3.64 10.07
C PRO A 29 -21.49 -3.91 8.62
N ALA A 30 -20.84 -2.94 7.97
CA ALA A 30 -20.23 -3.18 6.68
C ALA A 30 -19.29 -4.40 6.81
N PRO A 31 -19.25 -5.32 5.82
CA PRO A 31 -18.25 -6.38 5.81
C PRO A 31 -16.86 -5.78 6.03
N PRO A 32 -15.94 -6.51 6.69
CA PRO A 32 -14.55 -6.08 6.79
C PRO A 32 -14.05 -5.70 5.40
N ALA A 33 -13.39 -4.55 5.28
CA ALA A 33 -12.81 -4.15 4.00
C ALA A 33 -11.87 -5.25 3.53
N ALA A 34 -12.01 -5.66 2.26
CA ALA A 34 -11.11 -6.64 1.68
C ALA A 34 -9.67 -6.09 1.67
N PRO A 35 -8.64 -6.94 1.77
CA PRO A 35 -7.26 -6.49 1.65
C PRO A 35 -7.02 -5.77 0.32
N GLN A 36 -6.19 -4.73 0.33
CA GLN A 36 -5.94 -3.88 -0.84
C GLN A 36 -4.45 -3.73 -1.11
N HIS A 37 -4.09 -3.37 -2.34
CA HIS A 37 -2.78 -2.82 -2.62
C HIS A 37 -2.73 -1.37 -2.14
N VAL A 38 -1.75 -1.04 -1.30
CA VAL A 38 -1.52 0.35 -0.90
C VAL A 38 -1.07 1.13 -2.13
N LEU A 39 -1.72 2.25 -2.43
CA LEU A 39 -1.34 3.04 -3.62
C LEU A 39 -0.18 3.99 -3.35
N THR A 40 -0.07 4.48 -2.11
CA THR A 40 0.94 5.44 -1.69
C THR A 40 1.38 5.16 -0.27
N ALA A 41 2.69 5.09 -0.05
CA ALA A 41 3.30 4.90 1.27
C ALA A 41 4.51 5.84 1.41
N GLY A 42 4.37 6.88 2.24
CA GLY A 42 5.39 7.93 2.35
C GLY A 42 5.65 8.60 0.98
N PRO A 43 6.91 8.69 0.52
CA PRO A 43 7.24 9.29 -0.77
C PRO A 43 7.02 8.36 -1.97
N TYR A 44 6.61 7.10 -1.73
CA TYR A 44 6.50 6.08 -2.77
C TYR A 44 5.07 5.90 -3.26
N THR A 45 4.91 5.75 -4.57
CA THR A 45 3.67 5.35 -5.23
C THR A 45 3.84 3.98 -5.83
N ARG A 46 2.81 3.13 -5.70
CA ARG A 46 2.79 1.79 -6.26
C ARG A 46 2.84 1.85 -7.79
N ILE A 47 3.74 1.06 -8.37
CA ILE A 47 3.88 0.93 -9.83
C ILE A 47 3.37 -0.41 -10.37
N GLY A 48 3.10 -1.38 -9.49
CA GLY A 48 2.46 -2.65 -9.85
C GLY A 48 3.07 -3.87 -9.16
N CYS A 49 2.57 -5.04 -9.52
CA CYS A 49 3.18 -6.31 -9.16
C CYS A 49 4.30 -6.66 -10.14
N TYR A 50 5.50 -6.94 -9.66
CA TYR A 50 6.67 -7.25 -10.49
C TYR A 50 7.29 -8.59 -10.10
N THR A 51 7.93 -9.25 -11.05
CA THR A 51 8.72 -10.46 -10.77
C THR A 51 10.03 -10.11 -10.05
N GLU A 52 10.67 -11.11 -9.46
CA GLU A 52 12.12 -11.02 -9.22
C GLU A 52 12.92 -10.83 -10.52
N GLY A 53 14.21 -10.52 -10.37
CA GLY A 53 15.14 -10.42 -11.48
C GLY A 53 15.42 -11.78 -12.14
N ASN A 54 16.07 -11.77 -13.30
CA ASN A 54 16.41 -13.00 -14.02
C ASN A 54 17.59 -13.72 -13.33
N GLY A 55 17.28 -14.59 -12.35
CA GLY A 55 18.26 -15.28 -11.53
C GLY A 55 18.95 -14.39 -10.50
N THR A 56 18.39 -13.21 -10.23
CA THR A 56 18.92 -12.18 -9.32
C THR A 56 17.79 -11.50 -8.56
N ARG A 57 18.12 -10.67 -7.56
CA ARG A 57 17.13 -9.80 -6.91
C ARG A 57 16.74 -8.66 -7.84
N ALA A 58 15.43 -8.39 -7.96
CA ALA A 58 14.98 -7.18 -8.68
C ALA A 58 15.44 -5.90 -7.97
N LEU A 59 15.46 -5.94 -6.63
CA LEU A 59 15.90 -4.86 -5.77
C LEU A 59 17.08 -5.34 -4.91
N SER A 60 18.29 -4.99 -5.34
CA SER A 60 19.55 -5.49 -4.77
C SER A 60 20.25 -4.51 -3.83
N GLY A 61 19.52 -3.53 -3.29
CA GLY A 61 20.03 -2.55 -2.32
C GLY A 61 19.96 -3.07 -0.90
N ALA A 62 19.31 -2.33 -0.01
CA ALA A 62 19.06 -2.77 1.36
C ALA A 62 17.85 -3.69 1.45
N GLN A 63 17.78 -4.48 2.54
CA GLN A 63 16.62 -5.30 2.85
C GLN A 63 16.31 -5.26 4.35
N ASP A 64 15.03 -5.41 4.70
CA ASP A 64 14.54 -5.61 6.06
C ASP A 64 13.51 -6.75 6.07
N ILE A 65 13.74 -7.77 6.89
CA ILE A 65 12.95 -9.00 6.90
C ILE A 65 12.30 -9.15 8.28
N ASN A 66 10.98 -9.04 8.31
CA ASN A 66 10.19 -9.02 9.54
C ASN A 66 8.83 -9.71 9.37
N TYR A 67 8.81 -11.03 9.50
CA TYR A 67 7.60 -11.86 9.46
C TYR A 67 6.65 -11.70 10.65
N ALA A 68 6.97 -10.82 11.61
CA ALA A 68 6.07 -10.54 12.74
C ALA A 68 5.25 -9.29 12.52
N SER A 69 5.76 -8.32 11.75
CA SER A 69 5.16 -7.00 11.76
C SER A 69 5.36 -6.17 10.48
N GLN A 70 5.84 -6.75 9.38
CA GLN A 70 6.07 -5.97 8.17
C GLN A 70 4.78 -5.34 7.61
N THR A 71 4.88 -4.09 7.17
CA THR A 71 3.82 -3.35 6.46
C THR A 71 4.42 -2.60 5.28
N VAL A 72 3.58 -2.13 4.35
CA VAL A 72 4.05 -1.31 3.22
C VAL A 72 4.71 -0.01 3.74
N GLU A 73 4.15 0.63 4.77
CA GLU A 73 4.70 1.88 5.33
C GLU A 73 6.03 1.68 6.06
N LYS A 74 6.22 0.52 6.70
CA LYS A 74 7.51 0.17 7.32
C LYS A 74 8.59 0.02 6.26
N CYS A 75 8.26 -0.66 5.16
CA CYS A 75 9.18 -0.77 4.03
C CYS A 75 9.50 0.60 3.42
N ALA A 76 8.49 1.46 3.25
CA ALA A 76 8.67 2.83 2.77
C ALA A 76 9.61 3.64 3.68
N THR A 77 9.38 3.57 4.99
CA THR A 77 10.23 4.26 5.97
C THR A 77 11.67 3.78 5.90
N PHE A 78 11.88 2.46 5.84
CA PHE A 78 13.20 1.84 5.75
C PHE A 78 13.94 2.24 4.47
N CYS A 79 13.29 2.11 3.30
CA CYS A 79 13.92 2.43 2.02
C CYS A 79 14.16 3.94 1.85
N ALA A 80 13.26 4.80 2.37
CA ALA A 80 13.45 6.24 2.36
C ALA A 80 14.65 6.66 3.22
N ALA A 81 14.84 6.05 4.39
CA ALA A 81 16.01 6.29 5.23
C ALA A 81 17.33 5.93 4.53
N GLY A 82 17.30 4.92 3.66
CA GLY A 82 18.42 4.52 2.80
C GLY A 82 18.56 5.32 1.50
N SER A 83 17.72 6.34 1.25
CA SER A 83 17.70 7.11 0.00
C SER A 83 17.48 6.27 -1.27
N TYR A 84 16.73 5.17 -1.18
CA TYR A 84 16.45 4.30 -2.32
C TYR A 84 15.26 4.82 -3.13
N ALA A 85 15.38 4.79 -4.46
CA ALA A 85 14.34 5.28 -5.36
C ALA A 85 13.18 4.29 -5.54
N VAL A 86 13.42 3.00 -5.34
CA VAL A 86 12.46 1.92 -5.53
C VAL A 86 12.43 1.05 -4.27
N MET A 87 11.24 0.61 -3.89
CA MET A 87 11.04 -0.40 -2.86
C MET A 87 10.09 -1.48 -3.35
N GLY A 88 10.14 -2.64 -2.72
CA GLY A 88 9.20 -3.72 -2.96
C GLY A 88 9.01 -4.55 -1.71
N VAL A 89 7.77 -4.94 -1.47
CA VAL A 89 7.42 -5.88 -0.40
C VAL A 89 7.18 -7.26 -1.01
N GLU A 90 7.73 -8.29 -0.37
CA GLU A 90 7.66 -9.68 -0.83
C GLU A 90 7.29 -10.61 0.32
N TYR A 91 6.63 -11.72 -0.03
CA TYR A 91 6.39 -12.86 0.85
C TYR A 91 5.81 -12.49 2.25
N GLY A 92 5.00 -11.43 2.32
CA GLY A 92 4.31 -10.98 3.52
C GLY A 92 5.18 -10.33 4.60
N GLY A 93 6.47 -10.70 4.68
CA GLY A 93 7.39 -10.25 5.73
C GLY A 93 8.64 -9.54 5.22
N GLU A 94 8.85 -9.46 3.92
CA GLU A 94 10.12 -9.02 3.35
C GLU A 94 10.00 -7.63 2.72
N CYS A 95 11.01 -6.79 2.94
CA CYS A 95 11.15 -5.49 2.31
C CYS A 95 12.51 -5.42 1.61
N TYR A 96 12.49 -4.96 0.37
CA TYR A 96 13.67 -4.77 -0.46
C TYR A 96 13.71 -3.37 -1.04
N CYS A 97 14.90 -2.79 -1.08
CA CYS A 97 15.13 -1.46 -1.62
C CYS A 97 16.08 -1.54 -2.82
N GLY A 98 15.96 -0.59 -3.74
CA GLY A 98 16.83 -0.52 -4.91
C GLY A 98 16.93 0.88 -5.49
N SER A 99 17.95 1.08 -6.30
CA SER A 99 18.00 2.24 -7.19
C SER A 99 17.09 1.99 -8.39
N ALA A 100 16.65 3.07 -9.05
CA ALA A 100 15.89 2.94 -10.29
C ALA A 100 16.71 2.22 -11.39
N ALA A 101 18.03 2.48 -11.45
CA ALA A 101 18.92 1.86 -12.41
C ALA A 101 19.09 0.35 -12.19
N SER A 102 19.30 -0.08 -10.93
CA SER A 102 19.42 -1.50 -10.60
C SER A 102 18.12 -2.26 -10.85
N PHE A 103 16.97 -1.66 -10.53
CA PHE A 103 15.67 -2.25 -10.80
C PHE A 103 15.44 -2.43 -12.31
N ALA A 104 15.68 -1.39 -13.12
CA ALA A 104 15.54 -1.45 -14.57
C ALA A 104 16.48 -2.47 -15.23
N ALA A 105 17.68 -2.66 -14.68
CA ALA A 105 18.66 -3.62 -15.19
C ALA A 105 18.45 -5.07 -14.72
N SER A 106 17.56 -5.31 -13.75
CA SER A 106 17.39 -6.63 -13.12
C SER A 106 16.73 -7.68 -14.02
N GLY A 107 16.06 -7.24 -15.09
CA GLY A 107 15.19 -8.11 -15.90
C GLY A 107 13.84 -8.42 -15.25
N SER A 108 13.49 -7.73 -14.17
CA SER A 108 12.15 -7.78 -13.57
C SER A 108 11.08 -7.30 -14.58
N THR A 109 9.92 -7.96 -14.58
CA THR A 109 8.82 -7.67 -15.50
C THR A 109 7.50 -7.50 -14.74
N LEU A 110 6.59 -6.72 -15.31
CA LEU A 110 5.25 -6.54 -14.75
C LEU A 110 4.49 -7.87 -14.80
N ALA A 111 3.92 -8.24 -13.66
CA ALA A 111 3.05 -9.40 -13.48
C ALA A 111 1.60 -8.95 -13.25
N PRO A 112 0.61 -9.86 -13.38
CA PRO A 112 -0.76 -9.56 -12.96
C PRO A 112 -0.81 -9.14 -11.49
N ASP A 113 -1.60 -8.12 -11.15
CA ASP A 113 -1.77 -7.69 -9.76
C ASP A 113 -2.25 -8.82 -8.84
N THR A 114 -3.03 -9.75 -9.39
CA THR A 114 -3.51 -10.95 -8.67
C THR A 114 -2.40 -11.90 -8.21
N ASP A 115 -1.19 -11.78 -8.75
CA ASP A 115 -0.03 -12.57 -8.31
C ASP A 115 0.57 -12.03 -7.00
N CYS A 116 0.39 -10.74 -6.68
CA CYS A 116 0.84 -10.11 -5.44
C CYS A 116 -0.26 -10.18 -4.37
N ASN A 117 -0.62 -11.40 -3.96
CA ASN A 117 -1.82 -11.68 -3.15
C ASN A 117 -1.54 -12.12 -1.70
N MET A 118 -0.29 -12.03 -1.24
CA MET A 118 0.07 -12.36 0.14
C MET A 118 -0.17 -11.18 1.05
N LEU A 119 -0.77 -11.42 2.22
CA LEU A 119 -1.00 -10.35 3.21
C LEU A 119 0.29 -9.96 3.93
N CYS A 120 0.40 -8.69 4.27
CA CYS A 120 1.48 -8.20 5.14
C CYS A 120 1.37 -8.81 6.54
N ALA A 121 2.50 -9.21 7.11
CA ALA A 121 2.57 -9.82 8.44
C ALA A 121 2.07 -8.88 9.55
N GLY A 122 2.32 -7.58 9.40
CA GLY A 122 1.91 -6.55 10.34
C GLY A 122 0.54 -5.93 10.08
N SER A 123 -0.07 -6.22 8.93
CA SER A 123 -1.37 -5.64 8.56
C SER A 123 -2.13 -6.54 7.58
N PRO A 124 -3.16 -7.27 8.02
CA PRO A 124 -3.96 -8.13 7.13
C PRO A 124 -4.89 -7.34 6.20
N ALA A 125 -4.86 -5.99 6.24
CA ALA A 125 -5.62 -5.11 5.36
C ALA A 125 -4.89 -4.76 4.05
N GLU A 126 -3.62 -5.16 3.92
CA GLU A 126 -2.77 -4.82 2.78
C GLU A 126 -2.02 -6.04 2.24
N PHE A 127 -1.71 -5.99 0.95
CA PHE A 127 -0.89 -6.98 0.27
C PHE A 127 0.60 -6.61 0.33
N CYS A 128 1.45 -7.62 0.58
CA CYS A 128 2.91 -7.57 0.61
C CYS A 128 3.52 -8.60 -0.34
N GLY A 129 3.17 -8.50 -1.62
CA GLY A 129 3.73 -9.32 -2.69
C GLY A 129 3.26 -10.78 -2.66
N ALA A 130 4.13 -11.69 -3.07
CA ALA A 130 4.03 -13.14 -2.91
C ALA A 130 5.41 -13.76 -3.20
N GLY A 131 5.54 -15.10 -3.28
CA GLY A 131 6.82 -15.72 -3.63
C GLY A 131 7.27 -15.35 -5.05
N ASN A 132 8.46 -14.76 -5.20
CA ASN A 132 8.99 -14.21 -6.45
C ASN A 132 8.09 -13.13 -7.07
N ARG A 133 7.34 -12.40 -6.25
CA ARG A 133 6.42 -11.33 -6.64
C ARG A 133 6.54 -10.16 -5.67
N LEU A 134 7.10 -9.06 -6.17
CA LEU A 134 7.25 -7.81 -5.44
C LEU A 134 6.05 -6.92 -5.72
N ASP A 135 5.31 -6.54 -4.68
CA ASP A 135 4.45 -5.38 -4.79
C ASP A 135 5.35 -4.14 -4.75
N THR A 136 5.51 -3.46 -5.89
CA THR A 136 6.63 -2.55 -6.14
C THR A 136 6.19 -1.10 -6.18
N TYR A 137 7.01 -0.23 -5.60
CA TYR A 137 6.74 1.20 -5.45
C TYR A 137 7.97 2.03 -5.81
N GLN A 138 7.75 3.24 -6.31
CA GLN A 138 8.81 4.18 -6.71
C GLN A 138 8.55 5.58 -6.16
N ILE A 139 9.61 6.32 -5.83
CA ILE A 139 9.49 7.73 -5.39
C ILE A 139 8.73 8.53 -6.46
N THR A 140 7.72 9.26 -6.02
CA THR A 140 7.07 10.29 -6.86
C THR A 140 7.85 11.59 -6.65
N ALA A 141 8.45 12.11 -7.71
CA ALA A 141 9.19 13.39 -7.68
C ALA A 141 8.27 14.58 -7.36
#